data_AF-A0A182PXZ2-F1
#
_entry.id   AF-A0A182PXZ2-F1
#
_cell.length_a   1.000
_cell.length_b   1.000
_cell.length_c   1.000
_cell.angle_alpha   90.00
_cell.angle_beta   90.00
_cell.angle_gamma   90.00
#
_symmetry.space_group_name_H-M   'P 1'
#
loop_
_entity.id
_entity.type
_entity.pdbx_description
1 polymer ?
#
loop_
_entity_poly.entity_id
_entity_poly.type
_entity_poly.pdbx_seq_one_letter_code
_entity_poly.pdbx_strand_id
1 'polypeptide(L)'
;MVTHHEAYVRHTRTFQFVCLALPLIIHLRATSPLDFIHGKASSVAMEPDIASAMFVISCSLAISRILAKAIPYYYVENQPNATEGREGGQQRNPTIRLERFMICAVMVLANIVFCDFALRLIWIPVQYLLWWICKHKLLTLLVKSVLYFVKDFIAFRPYYLKAVANSSSKRGFQFLRLVTALKILHSVVLRLEQHPTHITTGV
;
A
#
# COMPACT_ATOMS: atom_id res chain seq x y z
N MET A 1 -9.67 25.54 -12.37
CA MET A 1 -10.72 25.34 -11.35
C MET A 1 -10.90 23.84 -11.18
N VAL A 2 -10.40 23.27 -10.09
CA VAL A 2 -10.66 21.86 -9.74
C VAL A 2 -12.01 21.87 -9.02
N THR A 3 -13.03 21.25 -9.60
CA THR A 3 -14.37 21.20 -9.03
C THR A 3 -14.31 20.42 -7.71
N HIS A 4 -14.81 21.03 -6.63
CA HIS A 4 -14.78 20.49 -5.26
C HIS A 4 -15.44 19.09 -5.10
N HIS A 5 -16.14 18.59 -6.12
CA HIS A 5 -16.79 17.28 -6.13
C HIS A 5 -15.89 16.13 -6.64
N GLU A 6 -14.85 16.39 -7.45
CA GLU A 6 -13.89 15.36 -7.88
C GLU A 6 -13.04 14.83 -6.69
N ALA A 7 -12.88 15.65 -5.65
CA ALA A 7 -12.15 15.31 -4.44
C ALA A 7 -12.96 14.46 -3.44
N TYR A 8 -14.30 14.48 -3.50
CA TYR A 8 -15.14 13.96 -2.42
C TYR A 8 -15.23 12.42 -2.41
N VAL A 9 -15.27 11.78 -3.58
CA VAL A 9 -15.37 10.31 -3.67
C VAL A 9 -14.00 9.64 -3.46
N ARG A 10 -12.91 10.27 -3.93
CA ARG A 10 -11.52 9.80 -3.75
C ARG A 10 -11.04 9.78 -2.27
N HIS A 11 -11.76 10.46 -1.38
CA HIS A 11 -11.42 10.60 0.05
C HIS A 11 -12.44 10.01 1.01
N THR A 12 -13.39 9.19 0.54
CA THR A 12 -14.29 8.52 1.47
C THR A 12 -13.47 7.56 2.33
N ARG A 13 -13.31 7.87 3.63
CA ARG A 13 -12.54 7.05 4.59
C ARG A 13 -12.95 5.57 4.53
N THR A 14 -14.21 5.30 4.22
CA THR A 14 -14.75 3.95 4.02
C THR A 14 -14.09 3.20 2.87
N PHE A 15 -13.86 3.84 1.73
CA PHE A 15 -13.20 3.20 0.58
C PHE A 15 -11.72 2.95 0.86
N GLN A 16 -11.04 3.92 1.48
CA GLN A 16 -9.65 3.75 1.92
C GLN A 16 -9.51 2.61 2.93
N PHE A 17 -10.47 2.51 3.86
CA PHE A 17 -10.53 1.40 4.80
C PHE A 17 -10.74 0.07 4.09
N VAL A 18 -11.67 -0.03 3.13
CA VAL A 18 -11.92 -1.26 2.37
C VAL A 18 -10.69 -1.70 1.57
N CYS A 19 -10.03 -0.76 0.88
CA CYS A 19 -8.79 -1.01 0.13
C CYS A 19 -7.62 -1.46 1.01
N LEU A 20 -7.61 -1.12 2.29
CA LEU A 20 -6.57 -1.51 3.25
C LEU A 20 -6.92 -2.80 4.00
N ALA A 21 -8.17 -2.93 4.43
CA ALA A 21 -8.66 -4.05 5.22
C ALA A 21 -8.75 -5.34 4.38
N LEU A 22 -9.21 -5.28 3.12
CA LEU A 22 -9.37 -6.47 2.30
C LEU A 22 -8.05 -7.19 2.02
N PRO A 23 -6.98 -6.54 1.48
CA PRO A 23 -5.69 -7.21 1.29
C PRO A 23 -5.12 -7.75 2.61
N LEU A 24 -5.30 -7.03 3.72
CA LEU A 24 -4.84 -7.46 5.04
C LEU A 24 -5.57 -8.71 5.53
N ILE A 25 -6.90 -8.75 5.42
CA ILE A 25 -7.71 -9.92 5.81
C ILE A 25 -7.33 -11.14 4.97
N ILE A 26 -7.17 -10.97 3.66
CA ILE A 26 -6.75 -12.03 2.74
C ILE A 26 -5.38 -12.59 3.15
N HIS A 27 -4.42 -11.71 3.43
CA HIS A 27 -3.09 -12.10 3.91
C HIS A 27 -3.13 -12.83 5.27
N LEU A 28 -3.87 -12.30 6.24
CA LEU A 28 -3.99 -12.90 7.59
C LEU A 28 -4.66 -14.28 7.57
N ARG A 29 -5.50 -14.55 6.57
CA ARG A 29 -6.11 -15.87 6.38
C ARG A 29 -5.17 -16.88 5.72
N ALA A 30 -3.94 -16.48 5.37
CA ALA A 30 -2.98 -17.28 4.59
C ALA A 30 -3.56 -17.81 3.26
N THR A 31 -4.68 -17.24 2.81
CA THR A 31 -5.36 -17.58 1.57
C THR A 31 -4.88 -16.60 0.52
N SER A 32 -3.91 -16.98 -0.29
CA SER A 32 -3.55 -16.16 -1.45
C SER A 32 -4.45 -16.49 -2.65
N PRO A 33 -4.88 -15.49 -3.44
CA PRO A 33 -5.55 -15.71 -4.71
C PRO A 33 -4.76 -16.61 -5.68
N LEU A 34 -3.43 -16.53 -5.66
CA LEU A 34 -2.56 -17.41 -6.46
C LEU A 34 -2.57 -18.85 -5.94
N ASP A 35 -2.66 -19.06 -4.63
CA ASP A 35 -2.72 -20.42 -4.07
C ASP A 35 -4.05 -21.10 -4.40
N PHE A 36 -5.13 -20.31 -4.49
CA PHE A 36 -6.43 -20.77 -4.97
C PHE A 36 -6.39 -21.23 -6.44
N ILE A 37 -5.66 -20.52 -7.30
CA ILE A 37 -5.53 -20.85 -8.73
C ILE A 37 -4.57 -22.03 -8.94
N HIS A 38 -3.47 -22.09 -8.19
CA HIS A 38 -2.41 -23.08 -8.40
C HIS A 38 -2.54 -24.34 -7.54
N GLY A 39 -3.48 -24.38 -6.58
CA GLY A 39 -3.78 -25.55 -5.75
C GLY A 39 -2.62 -26.04 -4.87
N LYS A 40 -1.59 -25.22 -4.67
CA LYS A 40 -0.42 -25.52 -3.84
C LYS A 40 -0.35 -24.53 -2.68
N ALA A 41 -0.20 -25.05 -1.47
CA ALA A 41 0.04 -24.23 -0.30
C ALA A 41 1.35 -23.43 -0.49
N SER A 42 1.30 -22.13 -0.29
CA SER A 42 2.49 -21.31 -0.37
C SER A 42 3.51 -21.68 0.72
N SER A 43 4.78 -21.41 0.43
CA SER A 43 5.95 -21.64 1.28
C SER A 43 5.71 -21.23 2.74
N VAL A 44 6.32 -21.94 3.70
CA VAL A 44 6.36 -21.58 5.15
C VAL A 44 6.84 -20.14 5.38
N ALA A 45 7.56 -19.54 4.42
CA ALA A 45 7.93 -18.13 4.44
C ALA A 45 6.75 -17.14 4.30
N MET A 46 5.57 -17.63 3.91
CA MET A 46 4.35 -16.84 3.72
C MET A 46 3.42 -16.85 4.94
N GLU A 47 3.83 -17.47 6.06
CA GLU A 47 3.06 -17.40 7.30
C GLU A 47 2.80 -15.93 7.69
N PRO A 48 1.54 -15.55 7.96
CA PRO A 48 1.21 -14.19 8.31
C PRO A 48 1.85 -13.82 9.65
N ASP A 49 2.72 -12.82 9.60
CA ASP A 49 3.37 -12.23 10.77
C ASP A 49 3.13 -10.72 10.81
N ILE A 50 3.39 -10.10 11.96
CA ILE A 50 3.18 -8.66 12.14
C ILE A 50 3.98 -7.85 11.11
N ALA A 51 5.19 -8.30 10.76
CA ALA A 51 6.02 -7.59 9.78
C ALA A 51 5.47 -7.68 8.35
N SER A 52 4.96 -8.84 7.90
CA SER A 52 4.28 -8.96 6.60
C SER A 52 2.96 -8.20 6.58
N ALA A 53 2.17 -8.20 7.65
CA ALA A 53 0.97 -7.38 7.76
C ALA A 53 1.27 -5.88 7.61
N MET A 54 2.32 -5.39 8.27
CA MET A 54 2.80 -4.02 8.14
C MET A 54 3.28 -3.70 6.72
N PHE A 55 3.94 -4.65 6.06
CA PHE A 55 4.34 -4.51 4.67
C PHE A 55 3.12 -4.41 3.73
N VAL A 56 2.11 -5.27 3.91
CA VAL A 56 0.85 -5.21 3.14
C VAL A 56 0.14 -3.88 3.32
N ILE A 57 0.05 -3.38 4.57
CA ILE A 57 -0.50 -2.05 4.85
C ILE A 57 0.27 -0.96 4.09
N SER A 58 1.61 -1.02 4.12
CA SER A 58 2.46 -0.05 3.42
C SER A 58 2.23 -0.07 1.90
N CYS A 59 2.17 -1.27 1.31
CA CYS A 59 1.89 -1.46 -0.11
C CYS A 59 0.49 -0.95 -0.48
N SER A 60 -0.53 -1.31 0.30
CA SER A 60 -1.91 -0.88 0.03
C SER A 60 -2.04 0.64 0.06
N LEU A 61 -1.37 1.31 1.01
CA LEU A 61 -1.33 2.78 1.07
C LEU A 61 -0.65 3.40 -0.15
N ALA A 62 0.50 2.86 -0.56
CA ALA A 62 1.24 3.35 -1.72
C ALA A 62 0.45 3.15 -3.03
N ILE A 63 -0.12 1.96 -3.22
CA ILE A 63 -0.89 1.56 -4.39
C ILE A 63 -2.19 2.35 -4.48
N SER A 64 -2.93 2.51 -3.37
CA SER A 64 -4.14 3.34 -3.34
C SER A 64 -3.89 4.75 -3.85
N ARG A 65 -2.73 5.33 -3.51
CA ARG A 65 -2.33 6.66 -4.01
C ARG A 65 -2.01 6.66 -5.50
N ILE A 66 -1.30 5.63 -6.00
CA ILE A 66 -0.98 5.51 -7.42
C ILE A 66 -2.26 5.36 -8.24
N LEU A 67 -3.18 4.49 -7.81
CA LEU A 67 -4.47 4.32 -8.49
C LEU A 67 -5.33 5.57 -8.44
N ALA A 68 -5.33 6.30 -7.31
CA ALA A 68 -6.05 7.56 -7.21
C ALA A 68 -5.53 8.63 -8.17
N LYS A 69 -4.22 8.62 -8.48
CA LYS A 69 -3.62 9.50 -9.50
C LYS A 69 -3.89 9.02 -10.93
N ALA A 70 -3.87 7.71 -11.17
CA ALA A 70 -3.93 7.13 -12.50
C ALA A 70 -5.35 7.05 -13.09
N ILE A 71 -6.38 6.99 -12.24
CA ILE A 71 -7.78 6.87 -12.69
C ILE A 71 -8.46 8.25 -12.58
N PRO A 72 -8.52 9.05 -13.66
CA PRO A 72 -9.36 10.24 -13.69
C PRO A 72 -10.82 9.82 -13.52
N TYR A 73 -11.50 10.37 -12.52
CA TYR A 73 -12.96 10.27 -12.44
C TYR A 73 -13.51 11.30 -13.42
N TYR A 74 -14.04 10.85 -14.55
CA TYR A 74 -14.81 11.74 -15.42
C TYR A 74 -16.14 12.02 -14.75
N TYR A 75 -16.27 13.18 -14.10
CA TYR A 75 -17.59 13.78 -13.94
C TYR A 75 -17.91 14.46 -15.27
N VAL A 76 -18.81 13.87 -16.05
CA VAL A 76 -19.46 14.60 -17.15
C VAL A 76 -20.39 15.61 -16.49
N GLU A 77 -19.87 16.78 -16.16
CA GLU A 77 -20.67 17.92 -15.75
C GLU A 77 -20.65 18.95 -16.88
N ASN A 78 -21.82 19.06 -17.52
CA ASN A 78 -22.29 20.12 -18.42
C ASN A 78 -21.89 20.02 -19.90
N GLN A 79 -22.79 19.46 -20.71
CA GLN A 79 -23.12 20.07 -22.00
C GLN A 79 -23.82 21.41 -21.70
N PRO A 80 -23.23 22.57 -22.05
CA PRO A 80 -24.02 23.78 -22.21
C PRO A 80 -24.74 23.65 -23.55
N ASN A 81 -26.04 23.94 -23.59
CA ASN A 81 -26.91 24.02 -24.78
C ASN A 81 -27.81 22.79 -25.02
N ALA A 82 -28.76 22.57 -24.11
CA ALA A 82 -30.10 22.11 -24.48
C ALA A 82 -31.11 22.89 -23.64
N THR A 83 -31.38 24.10 -24.10
CA THR A 83 -32.64 24.84 -24.09
C THR A 83 -33.69 24.48 -23.03
N GLU A 84 -33.98 25.49 -22.21
CA GLU A 84 -35.21 25.78 -21.45
C GLU A 84 -36.40 24.80 -21.59
N GLY A 85 -36.91 24.34 -20.44
CA GLY A 85 -38.31 23.91 -20.34
C GLY A 85 -38.61 22.82 -19.32
N ARG A 86 -39.24 23.23 -18.20
CA ARG A 86 -40.25 22.51 -17.41
C ARG A 86 -39.87 21.19 -16.70
N GLU A 87 -40.29 21.14 -15.44
CA GLU A 87 -40.83 19.99 -14.70
C GLU A 87 -40.27 18.58 -15.00
N GLY A 88 -39.65 17.98 -13.99
CA GLY A 88 -39.65 16.52 -13.87
C GLY A 88 -38.29 15.89 -13.57
N GLY A 89 -38.30 14.94 -12.64
CA GLY A 89 -37.40 13.79 -12.66
C GLY A 89 -35.93 14.07 -12.40
N GLN A 90 -35.53 13.84 -11.15
CA GLN A 90 -34.19 13.38 -10.78
C GLN A 90 -33.85 12.11 -11.57
N GLN A 91 -33.50 12.22 -12.85
CA GLN A 91 -33.14 11.09 -13.69
C GLN A 91 -31.70 10.70 -13.36
N ARG A 92 -31.56 10.02 -12.22
CA ARG A 92 -30.39 9.22 -11.82
C ARG A 92 -30.13 8.22 -12.94
N ASN A 93 -29.27 8.55 -13.89
CA ASN A 93 -28.83 7.60 -14.90
C ASN A 93 -28.19 6.38 -14.18
N PRO A 94 -28.80 5.18 -14.23
CA PRO A 94 -28.27 4.00 -13.55
C PRO A 94 -26.89 3.59 -14.06
N THR A 95 -26.57 4.00 -15.30
CA THR A 95 -25.28 3.81 -15.97
C THR A 95 -24.13 4.51 -15.24
N ILE A 96 -24.30 5.75 -14.78
CA ILE A 96 -23.27 6.50 -14.06
C ILE A 96 -22.99 5.86 -12.68
N ARG A 97 -24.04 5.32 -12.03
CA ARG A 97 -23.88 4.60 -10.76
C ARG A 97 -23.11 3.30 -10.95
N LEU A 98 -23.37 2.58 -12.05
CA LEU A 98 -22.67 1.35 -12.41
C LEU A 98 -21.20 1.60 -12.71
N GLU A 99 -20.89 2.64 -13.50
CA GLU A 99 -19.52 3.03 -13.84
C GLU A 99 -18.69 3.33 -12.58
N ARG A 100 -19.24 4.10 -11.64
CA ARG A 100 -18.59 4.39 -10.36
C ARG A 100 -18.33 3.14 -9.52
N PHE A 101 -19.29 2.22 -9.50
CA PHE A 101 -19.14 0.94 -8.80
C PHE A 101 -18.05 0.08 -9.44
N MET A 102 -18.01 0.02 -10.77
CA MET A 102 -16.97 -0.70 -11.51
C MET A 102 -15.58 -0.11 -11.26
N ILE A 103 -15.43 1.21 -11.27
CA ILE A 103 -14.15 1.87 -10.97
C ILE A 103 -13.70 1.51 -9.55
N CYS A 104 -14.59 1.62 -8.55
CA CYS A 104 -14.28 1.22 -7.18
C CYS A 104 -13.87 -0.25 -7.08
N ALA A 105 -14.60 -1.15 -7.74
CA ALA A 105 -14.30 -2.57 -7.75
C ALA A 105 -12.92 -2.85 -8.37
N VAL A 106 -12.61 -2.23 -9.51
CA VAL A 106 -11.29 -2.34 -10.16
C VAL A 106 -10.18 -1.85 -9.25
N MET A 107 -10.38 -0.73 -8.55
CA MET A 107 -9.37 -0.21 -7.62
C MET A 107 -9.11 -1.15 -6.44
N VAL A 108 -10.17 -1.74 -5.86
CA VAL A 108 -10.06 -2.72 -4.78
C VAL A 108 -9.35 -3.99 -5.27
N LEU A 109 -9.76 -4.52 -6.42
CA LEU A 109 -9.16 -5.73 -7.00
C LEU A 109 -7.70 -5.51 -7.35
N ALA A 110 -7.37 -4.38 -7.98
CA ALA A 110 -5.99 -4.01 -8.28
C ALA A 110 -5.16 -3.92 -6.99
N ASN A 111 -5.69 -3.30 -5.93
CA ASN A 111 -4.98 -3.20 -4.66
C ASN A 111 -4.68 -4.58 -4.05
N ILE A 112 -5.67 -5.49 -4.04
CA ILE A 112 -5.49 -6.87 -3.58
C ILE A 112 -4.40 -7.58 -4.38
N VAL A 113 -4.48 -7.53 -5.71
CA VAL A 113 -3.54 -8.20 -6.62
C VAL A 113 -2.13 -7.63 -6.45
N PHE A 114 -1.96 -6.31 -6.43
CA PHE A 114 -0.66 -5.69 -6.24
C PHE A 114 -0.06 -5.98 -4.86
N CYS A 115 -0.86 -6.02 -3.80
CA CYS A 115 -0.37 -6.39 -2.47
C CYS A 115 0.11 -7.84 -2.41
N ASP A 116 -0.64 -8.78 -3.02
CA ASP A 116 -0.23 -10.19 -3.10
C ASP A 116 1.08 -10.36 -3.90
N PHE A 117 1.17 -9.70 -5.06
CA PHE A 117 2.40 -9.70 -5.87
C PHE A 117 3.57 -9.07 -5.13
N ALA A 118 3.38 -7.93 -4.46
CA ALA A 118 4.43 -7.27 -3.70
C ALA A 118 4.93 -8.16 -2.55
N LEU A 119 4.03 -8.90 -1.90
CA LEU A 119 4.40 -9.83 -0.84
C LEU A 119 5.30 -10.95 -1.39
N ARG A 120 4.94 -11.53 -2.53
CA ARG A 120 5.68 -12.64 -3.14
C ARG A 120 7.00 -12.21 -3.79
N LEU A 121 6.99 -11.10 -4.52
CA LEU A 121 8.13 -10.66 -5.34
C LEU A 121 9.10 -9.74 -4.60
N ILE A 122 8.65 -9.06 -3.55
CA ILE A 122 9.48 -8.10 -2.81
C ILE A 122 9.72 -8.60 -1.39
N TRP A 123 8.65 -8.85 -0.63
CA TRP A 123 8.80 -9.15 0.80
C TRP A 123 9.53 -10.47 1.06
N ILE A 124 9.12 -11.56 0.40
CA ILE A 124 9.78 -12.87 0.57
C ILE A 124 11.27 -12.80 0.19
N PRO A 125 11.68 -12.28 -0.99
CA PRO A 125 13.10 -12.11 -1.31
C PRO A 125 13.87 -11.22 -0.33
N VAL A 126 13.25 -10.14 0.16
CA VAL A 126 13.88 -9.28 1.19
C VAL A 126 14.14 -10.05 2.48
N GLN A 127 13.24 -10.95 2.89
CA GLN A 127 13.49 -11.80 4.06
C GLN A 127 14.66 -12.76 3.85
N TYR A 128 14.74 -13.40 2.68
CA TYR A 128 15.88 -14.26 2.34
C TYR A 128 17.19 -13.48 2.31
N LEU A 129 17.18 -12.27 1.74
CA LEU A 129 18.34 -11.40 1.71
C LEU A 129 18.77 -11.00 3.13
N LEU A 130 17.83 -10.60 4.00
CA LEU A 130 18.11 -10.29 5.40
C LEU A 130 18.71 -11.48 6.15
N TRP A 131 18.15 -12.67 5.94
CA TRP A 131 18.68 -13.91 6.52
C TRP A 131 20.11 -14.18 6.04
N TRP A 132 20.35 -14.02 4.74
CA TRP A 132 21.66 -14.21 4.14
C TRP A 132 22.69 -13.21 4.68
N ILE A 133 22.32 -11.92 4.78
CA ILE A 133 23.15 -10.87 5.39
C ILE A 133 23.53 -11.23 6.83
N CYS A 134 22.58 -11.73 7.62
CA CYS A 134 22.83 -12.10 9.02
C CYS A 134 23.70 -13.36 9.16
N LYS A 135 23.67 -14.26 8.17
CA LYS A 135 24.47 -15.49 8.17
C LYS A 135 25.95 -15.22 7.88
N HIS A 136 26.26 -14.22 7.03
CA HIS A 136 27.63 -13.91 6.61
C HIS A 136 28.20 -12.68 7.33
N LYS A 137 29.16 -12.89 8.24
CA LYS A 137 29.77 -11.81 9.06
C LYS A 137 30.34 -10.64 8.24
N LEU A 138 30.98 -10.93 7.11
CA LEU A 138 31.54 -9.90 6.22
C LEU A 138 30.44 -9.05 5.56
N LEU A 139 29.35 -9.69 5.13
CA LEU A 139 28.20 -9.00 4.56
C LEU A 139 27.46 -8.18 5.63
N THR A 140 27.35 -8.70 6.86
CA THR A 140 26.83 -7.95 8.00
C THR A 140 27.63 -6.68 8.27
N LEU A 141 28.97 -6.77 8.25
CA LEU A 141 29.86 -5.61 8.44
C LEU A 141 29.66 -4.59 7.32
N LEU A 142 29.60 -5.03 6.07
CA LEU A 142 29.36 -4.16 4.92
C LEU A 142 28.02 -3.42 5.04
N VAL A 143 26.94 -4.13 5.38
CA VAL A 143 25.62 -3.52 5.58
C VAL A 143 25.61 -2.53 6.74
N LYS A 144 26.28 -2.84 7.85
CA LYS A 144 26.44 -1.89 8.96
C LYS A 144 27.15 -0.61 8.49
N SER A 145 28.23 -0.73 7.74
CA SER A 145 28.95 0.41 7.17
C SER A 145 28.07 1.23 6.23
N VAL A 146 27.35 0.58 5.30
CA VAL A 146 26.42 1.27 4.39
C VAL A 146 25.32 2.02 5.16
N LEU A 147 24.74 1.42 6.20
CA LEU A 147 23.73 2.07 7.05
C LEU A 147 24.26 3.35 7.74
N TYR A 148 25.57 3.46 7.97
CA TYR A 148 26.20 4.68 8.48
C TYR A 148 26.26 5.81 7.43
N PHE A 149 26.41 5.47 6.16
CA PHE A 149 26.49 6.45 5.07
C PHE A 149 25.13 6.89 4.54
N VAL A 150 24.10 6.03 4.60
CA VAL A 150 22.77 6.37 4.07
C VAL A 150 22.01 7.27 5.05
N LYS A 151 21.82 8.54 4.68
CA LYS A 151 21.10 9.55 5.48
C LYS A 151 19.65 9.15 5.79
N ASP A 152 18.98 8.46 4.86
CA ASP A 152 17.60 7.99 5.05
C ASP A 152 17.42 7.01 6.22
N PHE A 153 18.52 6.41 6.71
CA PHE A 153 18.50 5.49 7.83
C PHE A 153 18.83 6.15 9.17
N ILE A 154 19.16 7.44 9.25
CA ILE A 154 19.62 8.08 10.50
C ILE A 154 18.68 7.78 11.68
N ALA A 155 17.37 7.98 11.52
CA ALA A 155 16.38 7.72 12.57
C ALA A 155 16.21 6.22 12.91
N PHE A 156 16.42 5.33 11.95
CA PHE A 156 16.22 3.88 12.10
C PHE A 156 17.50 3.11 12.42
N ARG A 157 18.67 3.75 12.27
CA ARG A 157 20.01 3.18 12.46
C ARG A 157 20.21 2.49 13.80
N PRO A 158 19.89 3.10 14.96
CA PRO A 158 20.13 2.44 16.25
C PRO A 158 19.28 1.15 16.38
N TYR A 159 18.06 1.16 15.86
CA TYR A 159 17.17 0.01 15.86
C TYR A 159 17.67 -1.10 14.92
N TYR A 160 18.12 -0.76 13.72
CA TYR A 160 18.70 -1.73 12.78
C TYR A 160 19.99 -2.33 13.30
N LEU A 161 20.91 -1.53 13.84
CA LEU A 161 22.16 -2.04 14.40
C LEU A 161 21.92 -2.99 15.57
N LYS A 162 20.96 -2.66 16.45
CA LYS A 162 20.54 -3.53 17.55
C LYS A 162 19.87 -4.81 17.04
N ALA A 163 19.02 -4.70 16.02
CA ALA A 163 18.36 -5.85 15.42
C ALA A 163 19.34 -6.81 14.74
N VAL A 164 20.31 -6.26 14.00
CA VAL A 164 21.39 -7.02 13.37
C VAL A 164 22.33 -7.65 14.40
N ALA A 165 22.58 -7.01 15.54
CA ALA A 165 23.38 -7.60 16.61
C ALA A 165 22.69 -8.83 17.24
N ASN A 166 21.36 -8.79 17.36
CA ASN A 166 20.57 -9.85 17.99
C ASN A 166 20.04 -10.90 16.99
N SER A 167 20.28 -10.73 15.68
CA SER A 167 19.67 -11.52 14.61
C SER A 167 20.12 -12.98 14.56
N SER A 168 21.16 -13.35 15.31
CA SER A 168 21.57 -14.74 15.51
C SER A 168 20.51 -15.58 16.23
N SER A 169 19.60 -14.94 16.97
CA SER A 169 18.45 -15.58 17.61
C SER A 169 17.18 -15.47 16.75
N LYS A 170 16.28 -16.46 16.86
CA LYS A 170 14.97 -16.44 16.18
C LYS A 170 14.17 -15.16 16.48
N ARG A 171 14.16 -14.72 17.75
CA ARG A 171 13.49 -13.49 18.19
C ARG A 171 14.15 -12.23 17.62
N GLY A 172 15.48 -12.19 17.56
CA GLY A 172 16.19 -11.05 16.98
C GLY A 172 16.01 -10.95 15.46
N PHE A 173 15.92 -12.08 14.76
CA PHE A 173 15.59 -12.08 13.34
C PHE A 173 14.15 -11.59 13.08
N GLN A 174 13.18 -11.98 13.91
CA GLN A 174 11.82 -11.42 13.87
C GLN A 174 11.81 -9.92 14.14
N PHE A 175 12.61 -9.44 15.10
CA PHE A 175 12.77 -8.00 15.35
C PHE A 175 13.37 -7.26 14.15
N LEU A 176 14.37 -7.84 13.46
CA LEU A 176 14.94 -7.28 12.24
C LEU A 176 13.91 -7.17 11.10
N ARG A 177 13.08 -8.20 10.91
CA ARG A 177 11.95 -8.17 9.97
C ARG A 177 11.00 -7.03 10.30
N LEU A 178 10.64 -6.90 11.58
CA LEU A 178 9.72 -5.85 12.05
C LEU A 178 10.29 -4.45 11.82
N VAL A 179 11.55 -4.19 12.21
CA VAL A 179 12.21 -2.90 11.98
C VAL A 179 12.26 -2.57 10.48
N THR A 180 12.42 -3.58 9.63
CA THR A 180 12.39 -3.40 8.17
C THR A 180 11.01 -3.03 7.66
N ALA A 181 9.96 -3.72 8.12
CA ALA A 181 8.59 -3.35 7.78
C ALA A 181 8.24 -1.93 8.26
N LEU A 182 8.64 -1.55 9.48
CA LEU A 182 8.46 -0.18 10.01
C LEU A 182 9.16 0.87 9.14
N LYS A 183 10.39 0.60 8.69
CA LYS A 183 11.13 1.54 7.85
C LYS A 183 10.41 1.75 6.51
N ILE A 184 9.89 0.68 5.92
CA ILE A 184 9.09 0.74 4.68
C ILE A 184 7.83 1.56 4.93
N LEU A 185 7.08 1.27 6.00
CA LEU A 185 5.88 2.01 6.36
C LEU A 185 6.17 3.50 6.57
N HIS A 186 7.19 3.83 7.36
CA HIS A 186 7.61 5.21 7.60
C HIS A 186 7.99 5.92 6.30
N SER A 187 8.70 5.25 5.39
CA SER A 187 9.03 5.81 4.07
C SER A 187 7.78 6.10 3.25
N VAL A 188 6.81 5.19 3.24
CA VAL A 188 5.53 5.39 2.55
C VAL A 188 4.78 6.56 3.18
N VAL A 189 4.57 6.57 4.50
CA VAL A 189 3.85 7.63 5.22
C VAL A 189 4.51 9.00 5.01
N LEU A 190 5.82 9.10 5.09
CA LEU A 190 6.54 10.36 4.88
C LEU A 190 6.36 10.87 3.44
N ARG A 191 6.39 9.99 2.44
CA ARG A 191 6.05 10.34 1.04
C ARG A 191 4.56 10.68 0.88
N LEU A 192 3.69 10.15 1.74
CA LEU A 192 2.28 10.54 1.76
C LEU A 192 2.11 11.97 2.25
N GLU A 193 2.80 12.32 3.33
CA GLU A 193 2.76 13.64 4.00
C GLU A 193 3.42 14.75 3.19
N GLN A 194 4.51 14.48 2.47
CA GLN A 194 5.24 15.48 1.64
C GLN A 194 4.47 16.01 0.44
N HIS A 195 3.31 15.42 0.14
CA HIS A 195 2.40 15.93 -0.87
C HIS A 195 1.04 16.22 -0.23
N PRO A 196 0.93 17.27 0.61
CA PRO A 196 -0.36 17.86 0.85
C PRO A 196 -0.77 18.49 -0.49
N THR A 197 -1.89 18.04 -1.05
CA THR A 197 -2.62 18.89 -2.00
C THR A 197 -2.82 20.22 -1.30
N HIS A 198 -2.11 21.26 -1.74
CA HIS A 198 -2.32 22.63 -1.32
C HIS A 198 -3.80 22.93 -1.60
N ILE A 199 -4.62 22.90 -0.55
CA ILE A 199 -5.94 23.53 -0.60
C ILE A 199 -5.60 25.01 -0.49
N THR A 200 -5.40 25.66 -1.64
CA THR A 200 -5.47 27.12 -1.72
C THR A 200 -6.88 27.51 -1.29
N THR A 201 -7.06 27.81 -0.01
CA THR A 201 -8.17 28.65 0.46
C THR A 201 -7.89 30.04 -0.06
N GLY A 202 -8.30 30.30 -1.29
CA GLY A 202 -8.39 31.65 -1.83
C GLY A 202 -9.46 32.39 -1.05
N VAL A 203 -9.04 33.43 -0.33
CA VAL A 203 -9.88 34.57 0.05
C VAL A 203 -9.79 35.57 -1.09
#